data_AF-A0A2E9U7T5-F1
#
_entry.id   AF-A0A2E9U7T5-F1
#
_cell.length_a   1.000
_cell.length_b   1.000
_cell.length_c   1.000
_cell.angle_alpha   90.00
_cell.angle_beta   90.00
_cell.angle_gamma   90.00
#
_symmetry.space_group_name_H-M   'P 1'
#
loop_
_entity.id
_entity.type
_entity.pdbx_description
1 polymer ?
#
loop_
_entity_poly.entity_id
_entity_poly.type
_entity_poly.pdbx_seq_one_letter_code
_entity_poly.pdbx_strand_id
1 'polypeptide(L)'
;MPSTSYDVYGLLMTAADYGGSVICLEPKFAYRQLLGPAFPGEPSDLEEINALKKSIMRGEIPRIDPSVRVPFSKAAIRRSGEDVTIVAWGRAVWTSMAAAANLAEEGIEAEVIDLRTLVPPDLETVYASVARTNCLVIAAEDRSFAGFVRTIQGHVVEKFQGIPTRAVGQKNVPGISSQLSVEEATILNEHTIETAVVEVWQRASR
;
A
#
# COMPACT_ATOMS: atom_id res chain seq x y z
N MET A 1 -0.80 9.08 -3.78
CA MET A 1 -1.52 7.88 -4.22
C MET A 1 -2.16 7.23 -2.99
N PRO A 2 -3.39 7.64 -2.67
CA PRO A 2 -4.13 7.12 -1.52
C PRO A 2 -4.46 5.62 -1.69
N SER A 3 -4.57 4.90 -0.59
CA SER A 3 -5.00 3.50 -0.58
C SER A 3 -6.38 3.30 0.06
N THR A 4 -6.87 4.30 0.81
CA THR A 4 -8.11 4.23 1.60
C THR A 4 -8.97 5.47 1.39
N SER A 5 -10.26 5.39 1.71
CA SER A 5 -11.17 6.54 1.69
C SER A 5 -10.68 7.69 2.58
N TYR A 6 -10.15 7.36 3.77
CA TYR A 6 -9.51 8.31 4.67
C TYR A 6 -8.33 9.04 4.02
N ASP A 7 -7.44 8.29 3.35
CA ASP A 7 -6.29 8.91 2.69
C ASP A 7 -6.71 9.76 1.49
N VAL A 8 -7.68 9.30 0.68
CA VAL A 8 -8.17 10.06 -0.48
C VAL A 8 -8.68 11.42 0.01
N TYR A 9 -9.60 11.43 0.97
CA TYR A 9 -10.17 12.67 1.50
C TYR A 9 -9.09 13.54 2.13
N GLY A 10 -8.33 12.99 3.07
CA GLY A 10 -7.34 13.76 3.82
C GLY A 10 -6.22 14.34 2.94
N LEU A 11 -5.74 13.60 1.93
CA LEU A 11 -4.74 14.11 0.99
C LEU A 11 -5.31 15.15 0.03
N LEU A 12 -6.55 14.99 -0.43
CA LEU A 12 -7.22 15.99 -1.28
C LEU A 12 -7.46 17.28 -0.50
N MET A 13 -7.86 17.19 0.77
CA MET A 13 -8.02 18.36 1.63
C MET A 13 -6.67 19.05 1.90
N THR A 14 -5.60 18.29 2.17
CA THR A 14 -4.23 18.84 2.26
C THR A 14 -3.80 19.49 0.93
N ALA A 15 -4.18 18.91 -0.21
CA ALA A 15 -3.89 19.48 -1.53
C ALA A 15 -4.66 20.77 -1.80
N ALA A 16 -5.92 20.87 -1.35
CA ALA A 16 -6.71 22.09 -1.47
C ALA A 16 -6.10 23.25 -0.66
N ASP A 17 -5.49 22.95 0.48
CA ASP A 17 -4.79 23.94 1.31
C ASP A 17 -3.38 24.27 0.80
N TYR A 18 -2.82 23.46 -0.10
CA TYR A 18 -1.46 23.63 -0.60
C TYR A 18 -1.42 24.56 -1.81
N GLY A 19 -0.60 25.62 -1.73
CA GLY A 19 -0.49 26.62 -2.80
C GLY A 19 0.28 26.19 -4.05
N GLY A 20 0.83 24.96 -4.08
CA GLY A 20 1.59 24.43 -5.21
C GLY A 20 0.83 23.35 -5.99
N SER A 21 1.44 22.85 -7.07
CA SER A 21 0.84 21.78 -7.88
C SER A 21 0.91 20.43 -7.18
N VAL A 22 -0.21 19.70 -7.21
CA VAL A 22 -0.32 18.33 -6.67
C VAL A 22 -0.93 17.43 -7.74
N ILE A 23 -0.34 16.25 -7.93
CA ILE A 23 -0.92 15.20 -8.76
C ILE A 23 -1.49 14.12 -7.84
N CYS A 24 -2.82 13.99 -7.82
CA CYS A 24 -3.50 12.92 -7.11
C CYS A 24 -3.73 11.73 -8.04
N LEU A 25 -2.95 10.66 -7.85
CA LEU A 25 -3.14 9.40 -8.56
C LEU A 25 -4.13 8.52 -7.80
N GLU A 26 -5.38 8.52 -8.22
CA GLU A 26 -6.47 7.79 -7.57
C GLU A 26 -6.64 6.41 -8.22
N PRO A 27 -6.35 5.30 -7.50
CA PRO A 27 -6.54 3.98 -8.07
C PRO A 27 -8.03 3.72 -8.28
N LYS A 28 -8.41 3.33 -9.51
CA LYS A 28 -9.81 3.03 -9.87
C LYS A 28 -10.47 2.03 -8.91
N PHE A 29 -9.69 1.09 -8.39
CA PHE A 29 -10.09 0.12 -7.39
C PHE A 29 -10.70 0.77 -6.14
N ALA A 30 -10.14 1.88 -5.66
CA ALA A 30 -10.56 2.54 -4.41
C ALA A 30 -11.98 3.12 -4.48
N TYR A 31 -12.47 3.55 -5.65
CA TYR A 31 -13.84 4.06 -5.80
C TYR A 31 -14.92 3.00 -5.57
N ARG A 32 -14.57 1.71 -5.69
CA ARG A 32 -15.49 0.59 -5.48
C ARG A 32 -15.23 -0.14 -4.16
N GLN A 33 -14.24 0.30 -3.39
CA GLN A 33 -14.00 -0.26 -2.07
C GLN A 33 -14.99 0.31 -1.08
N LEU A 34 -15.57 -0.59 -0.30
CA LEU A 34 -16.49 -0.27 0.77
C LEU A 34 -15.62 -0.18 2.03
N LEU A 35 -15.07 1.01 2.24
CA LEU A 35 -14.23 1.43 3.36
C LEU A 35 -12.87 0.71 3.49
N GLY A 36 -11.80 1.51 3.54
CA GLY A 36 -10.48 1.11 4.04
C GLY A 36 -10.47 1.09 5.57
N PRO A 37 -9.31 1.16 6.27
CA PRO A 37 -9.31 1.56 7.67
C PRO A 37 -10.23 2.77 7.86
N ALA A 38 -11.18 2.59 8.76
CA ALA A 38 -12.32 3.47 8.97
C ALA A 38 -11.86 4.91 9.24
N PHE A 39 -12.58 5.89 8.69
CA PHE A 39 -12.55 7.23 9.29
C PHE A 39 -12.92 7.11 10.78
N PRO A 40 -12.46 8.04 11.64
CA PRO A 40 -12.96 8.12 13.01
C PRO A 40 -14.50 8.16 13.03
N GLY A 41 -15.13 7.12 13.58
CA GLY A 41 -16.59 6.97 13.62
C GLY A 41 -17.23 6.25 12.43
N GLU A 42 -16.45 5.75 11.46
CA GLU A 42 -16.98 4.87 10.41
C GLU A 42 -17.24 3.45 10.94
N PRO A 43 -18.28 2.79 10.41
CA PRO A 43 -18.64 1.45 10.84
C PRO A 43 -17.57 0.43 10.43
N SER A 44 -17.14 -0.38 11.40
CA SER A 44 -16.30 -1.56 11.16
C SER A 44 -17.10 -2.85 11.00
N ASP A 45 -18.39 -2.83 11.37
CA ASP A 45 -19.29 -3.96 11.27
C ASP A 45 -19.89 -4.10 9.86
N LEU A 46 -20.03 -5.34 9.38
CA LEU A 46 -20.50 -5.63 8.02
C LEU A 46 -21.95 -5.18 7.77
N GLU A 47 -22.84 -5.26 8.76
CA GLU A 47 -24.24 -4.82 8.61
C GLU A 47 -24.30 -3.31 8.48
N GLU A 48 -23.55 -2.60 9.32
CA GLU A 48 -23.48 -1.14 9.29
C GLU A 48 -22.82 -0.64 7.99
N ILE A 49 -21.77 -1.30 7.50
CA ILE A 49 -21.16 -1.04 6.18
C ILE A 49 -22.19 -1.23 5.07
N ASN A 50 -23.00 -2.30 5.12
CA ASN A 50 -24.04 -2.55 4.13
C ASN A 50 -25.18 -1.51 4.19
N ALA A 51 -25.55 -1.04 5.38
CA ALA A 51 -26.52 0.03 5.55
C ALA A 51 -26.00 1.35 4.97
N LEU A 52 -24.76 1.72 5.29
CA LEU A 52 -24.08 2.90 4.75
C LEU A 52 -23.98 2.83 3.22
N LYS A 53 -23.64 1.66 2.66
CA LYS A 53 -23.62 1.42 1.21
C LYS A 53 -24.97 1.73 0.56
N LYS A 54 -26.06 1.27 1.16
CA LYS A 54 -27.41 1.50 0.64
C LYS A 54 -27.80 2.98 0.66
N SER A 55 -27.36 3.70 1.70
CA SER A 55 -27.52 5.15 1.85
C SER A 55 -26.73 5.90 0.76
N ILE A 56 -25.44 5.57 0.56
CA ILE A 56 -24.59 6.18 -0.48
C ILE A 56 -25.16 5.94 -1.89
N MET A 57 -25.64 4.74 -2.19
CA MET A 57 -26.28 4.43 -3.48
C MET A 57 -27.53 5.27 -3.76
N ARG A 58 -28.16 5.83 -2.73
CA ARG A 58 -29.30 6.76 -2.84
C ARG A 58 -28.88 8.23 -2.91
N GLY A 59 -27.57 8.51 -2.94
CA GLY A 59 -27.02 9.86 -3.03
C GLY A 59 -26.75 10.53 -1.69
N GLU A 60 -26.89 9.81 -0.57
CA GLU A 60 -26.49 10.35 0.73
C GLU A 60 -24.96 10.40 0.83
N ILE A 61 -24.44 11.53 1.29
CA ILE A 61 -23.00 11.73 1.50
C ILE A 61 -22.73 11.63 3.01
N PRO A 62 -21.86 10.70 3.46
CA PRO A 62 -21.48 10.63 4.85
C PRO A 62 -20.93 11.96 5.35
N ARG A 63 -21.29 12.37 6.56
CA ARG A 63 -20.70 13.56 7.18
C ARG A 63 -19.28 13.23 7.61
N ILE A 64 -18.31 13.77 6.90
CA ILE A 64 -16.89 13.68 7.22
C ILE A 64 -16.48 14.98 7.92
N ASP A 65 -15.64 14.88 8.95
CA ASP A 65 -15.05 16.06 9.60
C ASP A 65 -14.21 16.86 8.57
N PRO A 66 -14.58 18.11 8.28
CA PRO A 66 -13.89 18.93 7.28
C PRO A 66 -12.46 19.32 7.69
N SER A 67 -12.07 19.10 8.95
CA SER A 67 -10.72 19.34 9.45
C SER A 67 -9.73 18.21 9.16
N VAL A 68 -10.19 17.04 8.69
CA VAL A 68 -9.31 15.90 8.40
C VAL A 68 -8.26 16.30 7.37
N ARG A 69 -7.00 16.09 7.73
CA ARG A 69 -5.83 16.27 6.87
C ARG A 69 -4.92 15.07 7.01
N VAL A 70 -4.41 14.62 5.87
CA VAL A 70 -3.27 13.68 5.83
C VAL A 70 -2.07 14.47 5.33
N PRO A 71 -1.00 14.63 6.14
CA PRO A 71 0.18 15.36 5.72
C PRO A 71 0.84 14.69 4.51
N PHE A 72 1.32 15.51 3.57
CA PHE A 72 2.20 15.02 2.52
C PHE A 72 3.48 14.44 3.10
N SER A 73 4.05 13.47 2.40
CA SER A 73 5.30 12.81 2.80
C SER A 73 5.23 12.19 4.20
N LYS A 74 4.04 11.71 4.59
CA LYS A 74 3.85 10.94 5.81
C LYS A 74 3.19 9.59 5.53
N ALA A 75 3.99 8.53 5.62
CA ALA A 75 3.52 7.17 5.42
C ALA A 75 2.61 6.69 6.58
N ALA A 76 1.83 5.65 6.32
CA ALA A 76 1.10 4.89 7.33
C ALA A 76 1.79 3.55 7.57
N ILE A 77 1.84 3.12 8.83
CA ILE A 77 2.00 1.70 9.15
C ILE A 77 0.58 1.12 9.23
N ARG A 78 0.22 0.24 8.30
CA ARG A 78 -1.11 -0.39 8.20
C ARG A 78 -1.21 -1.69 8.99
N ARG A 79 -0.09 -2.39 9.14
CA ARG A 79 0.10 -3.59 9.96
C ARG A 79 1.48 -3.51 10.57
N SER A 80 1.61 -3.75 11.87
CA SER A 80 2.92 -3.89 12.52
C SER A 80 3.44 -5.32 12.36
N GLY A 81 4.75 -5.49 12.31
CA GLY A 81 5.44 -6.77 12.22
C GLY A 81 6.94 -6.57 12.45
N GLU A 82 7.65 -7.67 12.72
CA GLU A 82 9.07 -7.62 13.09
C GLU A 82 9.97 -8.40 12.13
N ASP A 83 9.40 -9.25 11.26
CA ASP A 83 10.18 -10.14 10.41
C ASP A 83 10.59 -9.52 9.07
N VAL A 84 9.67 -8.83 8.41
CA VAL A 84 9.90 -8.24 7.08
C VAL A 84 9.14 -6.93 6.92
N THR A 85 9.80 -5.91 6.35
CA THR A 85 9.13 -4.69 5.93
C THR A 85 8.57 -4.83 4.52
N ILE A 86 7.28 -4.60 4.33
CA ILE A 86 6.61 -4.48 3.04
C ILE A 86 6.23 -3.01 2.80
N VAL A 87 6.78 -2.37 1.77
CA VAL A 87 6.42 -1.01 1.35
C VAL A 87 5.51 -1.07 0.13
N ALA A 88 4.35 -0.41 0.20
CA ALA A 88 3.37 -0.39 -0.87
C ALA A 88 2.64 0.97 -0.96
N TRP A 89 1.80 1.12 -1.98
CA TRP A 89 0.90 2.27 -2.17
C TRP A 89 -0.30 1.87 -3.05
N GLY A 90 -1.39 2.64 -2.99
CA GLY A 90 -2.59 2.37 -3.79
C GLY A 90 -3.20 0.99 -3.52
N ARG A 91 -3.63 0.26 -4.56
CA ARG A 91 -4.21 -1.10 -4.39
C ARG A 91 -3.20 -2.09 -3.83
N ALA A 92 -1.91 -1.93 -4.11
CA ALA A 92 -0.89 -2.86 -3.65
C ALA A 92 -0.85 -2.95 -2.12
N VAL A 93 -1.26 -1.90 -1.39
CA VAL A 93 -1.41 -1.95 0.08
C VAL A 93 -2.39 -3.05 0.50
N TRP A 94 -3.52 -3.17 -0.19
CA TRP A 94 -4.53 -4.19 0.11
C TRP A 94 -4.01 -5.60 -0.17
N THR A 95 -3.37 -5.79 -1.33
CA THR A 95 -2.72 -7.07 -1.68
C THR A 95 -1.61 -7.42 -0.70
N SER A 96 -0.82 -6.43 -0.22
CA SER A 96 0.19 -6.63 0.82
C SER A 96 -0.40 -6.99 2.18
N MET A 97 -1.52 -6.37 2.58
CA MET A 97 -2.23 -6.72 3.82
C MET A 97 -2.77 -8.15 3.79
N ALA A 98 -3.34 -8.58 2.65
CA ALA A 98 -3.81 -9.96 2.47
C ALA A 98 -2.65 -10.96 2.51
N ALA A 99 -1.56 -10.70 1.77
CA ALA A 99 -0.34 -11.51 1.84
C ALA A 99 0.23 -11.60 3.26
N ALA A 100 0.27 -10.47 3.99
CA ALA A 100 0.75 -10.43 5.38
C ALA A 100 -0.16 -11.19 6.35
N ALA A 101 -1.47 -11.28 6.08
CA ALA A 101 -2.38 -12.12 6.86
C ALA A 101 -2.08 -13.61 6.63
N ASN A 102 -1.91 -14.03 5.38
CA ASN A 102 -1.56 -15.41 5.03
C ASN A 102 -0.20 -15.82 5.64
N LEU A 103 0.82 -14.95 5.53
CA LEU A 103 2.15 -15.17 6.09
C LEU A 103 2.15 -15.31 7.62
N ALA A 104 1.24 -14.62 8.30
CA ALA A 104 1.11 -14.73 9.75
C ALA A 104 0.63 -16.11 10.20
N GLU A 105 -0.19 -16.79 9.37
CA GLU A 105 -0.59 -18.19 9.62
C GLU A 105 0.61 -19.15 9.55
N GLU A 106 1.66 -18.76 8.84
CA GLU A 106 2.95 -19.47 8.74
C GLU A 106 3.99 -18.97 9.76
N GLY A 107 3.64 -17.99 10.60
CA GLY A 107 4.50 -17.44 11.64
C GLY A 107 5.49 -16.36 11.15
N ILE A 108 5.24 -15.73 10.00
CA ILE A 108 6.04 -14.61 9.49
C ILE A 108 5.24 -13.30 9.66
N GLU A 109 5.72 -12.42 10.53
CA GLU A 109 5.07 -11.16 10.89
C GLU A 109 5.60 -10.00 10.05
N ALA A 110 4.90 -9.69 8.95
CA ALA A 110 5.26 -8.58 8.07
C ALA A 110 4.69 -7.22 8.53
N GLU A 111 5.55 -6.19 8.59
CA GLU A 111 5.13 -4.80 8.74
C GLU A 111 4.74 -4.23 7.38
N VAL A 112 3.51 -3.72 7.22
CA VAL A 112 3.02 -3.15 5.96
C VAL A 112 2.97 -1.63 6.05
N ILE A 113 3.78 -0.97 5.23
CA ILE A 113 3.87 0.49 5.10
C ILE A 113 3.16 0.93 3.83
N ASP A 114 2.21 1.86 3.99
CA ASP A 114 1.59 2.59 2.90
C ASP A 114 2.25 3.96 2.75
N LEU A 115 2.94 4.21 1.63
CA LEU A 115 3.65 5.46 1.42
C LEU A 115 2.74 6.69 1.42
N ARG A 116 1.50 6.56 0.92
CA ARG A 116 0.55 7.65 0.61
C ARG A 116 1.05 8.71 -0.39
N THR A 117 2.26 9.23 -0.23
CA THR A 117 2.95 10.21 -1.06
C THR A 117 4.15 9.55 -1.75
N LEU A 118 4.21 9.65 -3.08
CA LEU A 118 5.34 9.10 -3.84
C LEU A 118 6.49 10.11 -3.98
N VAL A 119 6.19 11.41 -4.07
CA VAL A 119 7.19 12.46 -4.25
C VAL A 119 6.89 13.67 -3.35
N PRO A 120 7.78 14.00 -2.39
CA PRO A 120 8.84 13.15 -1.86
C PRO A 120 8.28 12.01 -0.99
N PRO A 121 8.85 10.80 -1.03
CA PRO A 121 8.41 9.69 -0.18
C PRO A 121 8.90 9.85 1.26
N ASP A 122 8.17 9.28 2.23
CA ASP A 122 8.58 9.22 3.64
C ASP A 122 9.63 8.11 3.86
N LEU A 123 10.86 8.37 3.43
CA LEU A 123 11.95 7.40 3.56
C LEU A 123 12.33 7.14 5.01
N GLU A 124 12.16 8.10 5.92
CA GLU A 124 12.51 7.90 7.33
C GLU A 124 11.64 6.83 7.98
N THR A 125 10.34 6.79 7.69
CA THR A 125 9.47 5.69 8.16
C THR A 125 9.91 4.35 7.57
N VAL A 126 10.27 4.30 6.28
CA VAL A 126 10.78 3.08 5.63
C VAL A 126 12.08 2.61 6.27
N TYR A 127 13.03 3.51 6.48
CA TYR A 127 14.32 3.22 7.08
C TYR A 127 14.20 2.74 8.52
N ALA A 128 13.34 3.37 9.31
CA ALA A 128 13.10 2.96 10.68
C ALA A 128 12.53 1.54 10.76
N SER A 129 11.66 1.16 9.83
CA SER A 129 11.12 -0.20 9.73
C SER A 129 12.17 -1.21 9.31
N VAL A 130 12.88 -0.94 8.22
CA VAL A 130 13.93 -1.82 7.69
C VAL A 130 15.06 -2.04 8.71
N ALA A 131 15.41 -1.02 9.50
CA ALA A 131 16.39 -1.16 10.56
C ALA A 131 15.98 -2.15 11.66
N ARG A 132 14.67 -2.40 11.84
CA ARG A 132 14.15 -3.40 12.78
C ARG A 132 14.06 -4.78 12.15
N THR A 133 13.51 -4.86 10.94
CA THR A 133 13.19 -6.14 10.26
C THR A 133 14.36 -6.74 9.48
N ASN A 134 15.37 -5.93 9.14
CA ASN A 134 16.54 -6.30 8.32
C ASN A 134 16.21 -6.85 6.90
N CYS A 135 14.96 -6.77 6.46
CA CYS A 135 14.49 -7.28 5.17
C CYS A 135 13.52 -6.29 4.53
N LEU A 136 13.52 -6.19 3.20
CA LEU A 136 12.59 -5.31 2.48
C LEU A 136 11.95 -5.98 1.27
N VAL A 137 10.63 -5.91 1.20
CA VAL A 137 9.85 -6.11 -0.03
C VAL A 137 9.18 -4.80 -0.40
N ILE A 138 9.28 -4.37 -1.65
CA ILE A 138 8.49 -3.26 -2.20
C ILE A 138 7.50 -3.84 -3.19
N ALA A 139 6.21 -3.53 -3.03
CA ALA A 139 5.14 -4.05 -3.85
C ALA A 139 4.29 -2.92 -4.44
N ALA A 140 4.06 -2.96 -5.74
CA ALA A 140 3.24 -1.96 -6.43
C ALA A 140 2.53 -2.54 -7.66
N GLU A 141 1.44 -1.90 -8.08
CA GLU A 141 0.70 -2.33 -9.28
C GLU A 141 1.45 -2.03 -10.58
N ASP A 142 2.40 -1.10 -10.57
CA ASP A 142 3.24 -0.80 -11.73
C ASP A 142 4.27 -1.91 -11.98
N ARG A 143 5.03 -1.77 -13.06
CA ARG A 143 6.02 -2.76 -13.44
C ARG A 143 7.24 -2.67 -12.54
N SER A 144 7.78 -3.82 -12.13
CA SER A 144 9.03 -3.84 -11.35
C SER A 144 10.25 -3.38 -12.15
N PHE A 145 10.22 -3.49 -13.49
CA PHE A 145 11.26 -2.95 -14.36
C PHE A 145 11.03 -1.46 -14.60
N ALA A 146 12.04 -0.65 -14.27
CA ALA A 146 12.02 0.81 -14.37
C ALA A 146 10.90 1.53 -13.59
N GLY A 147 10.14 0.81 -12.74
CA GLY A 147 9.08 1.38 -11.91
C GLY A 147 9.59 2.06 -10.64
N PHE A 148 8.70 2.79 -9.97
CA PHE A 148 9.04 3.58 -8.78
C PHE A 148 9.52 2.70 -7.62
N VAL A 149 9.10 1.42 -7.59
CA VAL A 149 9.60 0.42 -6.64
C VAL A 149 11.13 0.32 -6.59
N ARG A 150 11.80 0.55 -7.73
CA ARG A 150 13.28 0.53 -7.81
C ARG A 150 13.92 1.76 -7.20
N THR A 151 13.24 2.90 -7.22
CA THR A 151 13.72 4.13 -6.57
C THR A 151 13.73 3.95 -5.06
N ILE A 152 12.63 3.43 -4.50
CA ILE A 152 12.55 3.10 -3.06
C ILE A 152 13.60 2.05 -2.70
N GLN A 153 13.73 0.98 -3.49
CA GLN A 153 14.75 -0.06 -3.26
C GLN A 153 16.17 0.53 -3.25
N GLY A 154 16.50 1.39 -4.22
CA GLY A 154 17.82 2.04 -4.32
C GLY A 154 18.15 2.85 -3.07
N HIS A 155 17.22 3.70 -2.62
CA HIS A 155 17.39 4.48 -1.40
C HIS A 155 17.66 3.64 -0.15
N VAL A 156 17.06 2.46 -0.06
CA VAL A 156 17.29 1.55 1.07
C VAL A 156 18.62 0.82 0.93
N VAL A 157 18.97 0.33 -0.25
CA VAL A 157 20.26 -0.36 -0.50
C VAL A 157 21.45 0.59 -0.30
N GLU A 158 21.31 1.87 -0.64
CA GLU A 158 22.33 2.88 -0.37
C GLU A 158 22.53 3.11 1.13
N LYS A 159 21.46 3.09 1.93
CA LYS A 159 21.52 3.33 3.38
C LYS A 159 21.89 2.08 4.18
N PHE A 160 21.40 0.91 3.76
CA PHE A 160 21.57 -0.38 4.42
C PHE A 160 22.25 -1.36 3.46
N GLN A 161 23.56 -1.51 3.59
CA GLN A 161 24.33 -2.40 2.73
C GLN A 161 24.11 -3.88 3.13
N GLY A 162 23.90 -4.74 2.14
CA GLY A 162 23.84 -6.19 2.34
C GLY A 162 22.50 -6.75 2.80
N ILE A 163 21.49 -5.91 3.08
CA ILE A 163 20.17 -6.40 3.44
C ILE A 163 19.47 -7.09 2.25
N PRO A 164 18.79 -8.23 2.45
CA PRO A 164 17.97 -8.84 1.41
C PRO A 164 16.81 -7.93 1.02
N THR A 165 16.71 -7.59 -0.27
CA THR A 165 15.60 -6.77 -0.79
C THR A 165 14.98 -7.35 -2.06
N ARG A 166 13.67 -7.14 -2.23
CA ARG A 166 12.95 -7.49 -3.46
C ARG A 166 11.97 -6.40 -3.86
N ALA A 167 11.91 -6.09 -5.15
CA ALA A 167 10.91 -5.18 -5.72
C ALA A 167 10.02 -5.98 -6.67
N VAL A 168 8.73 -6.04 -6.36
CA VAL A 168 7.72 -6.79 -7.11
C VAL A 168 6.62 -5.88 -7.61
N GLY A 169 6.03 -6.26 -8.74
CA GLY A 169 4.91 -5.56 -9.35
C GLY A 169 4.40 -6.32 -10.56
N GLN A 170 3.66 -5.65 -11.44
CA GLN A 170 3.19 -6.25 -12.68
C GLN A 170 4.37 -6.80 -13.50
N LYS A 171 4.18 -7.95 -14.16
CA LYS A 171 5.16 -8.51 -15.10
C LYS A 171 5.45 -7.53 -16.24
N ASN A 172 6.64 -7.64 -16.83
CA ASN A 172 7.12 -6.76 -17.90
C ASN A 172 6.47 -7.06 -19.26
N VAL A 173 5.15 -6.97 -19.31
CA VAL A 173 4.33 -7.20 -20.50
C VAL A 173 3.49 -5.96 -20.82
N PRO A 174 3.13 -5.73 -22.09
CA PRO A 174 2.26 -4.62 -22.48
C PRO A 174 0.85 -4.75 -21.91
N GLY A 175 0.37 -3.70 -21.23
CA GLY A 175 -1.03 -3.58 -20.79
C GLY A 175 -1.49 -4.63 -19.78
N ILE A 176 -2.76 -4.52 -19.40
CA ILE A 176 -3.50 -5.58 -18.72
C ILE A 176 -4.29 -6.33 -19.79
N SER A 177 -4.20 -7.66 -19.81
CA SER A 177 -4.90 -8.48 -20.79
C SER A 177 -6.42 -8.42 -20.57
N SER A 178 -7.21 -8.47 -21.65
CA SER A 178 -8.66 -8.63 -21.54
C SER A 178 -9.08 -10.06 -21.13
N GLN A 179 -8.16 -11.02 -21.24
CA GLN A 179 -8.39 -12.40 -20.83
C GLN A 179 -8.03 -12.57 -19.36
N LEU A 180 -9.02 -12.94 -18.53
CA LEU A 180 -8.89 -13.00 -17.07
C LEU A 180 -7.69 -13.83 -16.60
N SER A 181 -7.49 -15.03 -17.15
CA SER A 181 -6.36 -15.89 -16.76
C SER A 181 -4.99 -15.27 -17.07
N VAL A 182 -4.91 -14.44 -18.10
CA VAL A 182 -3.67 -13.74 -18.47
C VAL A 182 -3.49 -12.48 -17.62
N GLU A 183 -4.58 -11.76 -17.32
CA GLU A 183 -4.57 -10.66 -16.35
C GLU A 183 -4.07 -11.15 -14.99
N GLU A 184 -4.70 -12.18 -14.42
CA GLU A 184 -4.31 -12.79 -13.14
C GLU A 184 -2.85 -13.23 -13.10
N ALA A 185 -2.36 -13.79 -14.21
CA ALA A 185 -0.98 -14.22 -14.34
C ALA A 185 0.04 -13.08 -14.49
N THR A 186 -0.40 -11.85 -14.75
CA THR A 186 0.49 -10.71 -15.06
C THR A 186 0.45 -9.60 -14.02
N ILE A 187 -0.70 -9.39 -13.36
CA ILE A 187 -0.84 -8.40 -12.29
C ILE A 187 -0.17 -8.84 -10.99
N LEU A 188 0.08 -7.88 -10.11
CA LEU A 188 0.48 -8.17 -8.73
C LEU A 188 -0.68 -8.86 -7.99
N ASN A 189 -0.36 -9.96 -7.32
CA ASN A 189 -1.23 -10.73 -6.43
C ASN A 189 -0.49 -11.11 -5.14
N GLU A 190 -1.24 -11.65 -4.19
CA GLU A 190 -0.79 -12.02 -2.84
C GLU A 190 0.37 -13.02 -2.91
N HIS A 191 0.21 -14.07 -3.71
CA HIS A 191 1.22 -15.12 -3.90
C HIS A 191 2.58 -14.59 -4.37
N THR A 192 2.58 -13.56 -5.24
CA THR A 192 3.81 -12.90 -5.71
C THR A 192 4.53 -12.18 -4.56
N ILE A 193 3.78 -11.54 -3.66
CA ILE A 193 4.33 -10.86 -2.49
C ILE A 193 4.83 -11.88 -1.47
N GLU A 194 4.03 -12.91 -1.15
CA GLU A 194 4.40 -14.00 -0.24
C GLU A 194 5.71 -14.66 -0.66
N THR A 195 5.83 -15.04 -1.94
CA THR A 195 7.05 -15.64 -2.49
C THR A 195 8.26 -14.72 -2.31
N ALA A 196 8.09 -13.41 -2.57
CA ALA A 196 9.16 -12.43 -2.40
C ALA A 196 9.55 -12.24 -0.93
N VAL A 197 8.57 -12.26 -0.02
CA VAL A 197 8.80 -12.18 1.43
C VAL A 197 9.59 -13.39 1.90
N VAL A 198 9.15 -14.61 1.57
CA VAL A 198 9.85 -15.84 1.94
C VAL A 198 11.28 -15.85 1.37
N GLU A 199 11.49 -15.40 0.13
CA GLU A 199 12.82 -15.30 -0.48
C GLU A 199 13.77 -14.39 0.31
N VAL A 200 13.32 -13.21 0.73
CA VAL A 200 14.18 -12.25 1.47
C VAL A 200 14.36 -12.66 2.93
N TRP A 201 13.30 -13.16 3.57
CA TRP A 201 13.32 -13.57 4.98
C TRP A 201 14.28 -14.75 5.19
N GLN A 202 14.21 -15.77 4.34
CA GLN A 202 15.14 -16.92 4.39
C GLN A 202 16.61 -16.53 4.15
N ARG A 203 16.88 -15.41 3.47
CA ARG A 203 18.25 -14.91 3.26
C ARG A 203 18.77 -14.14 4.46
N ALA A 204 17.90 -13.46 5.21
CA ALA A 204 18.29 -12.73 6.41
C ALA A 204 18.48 -13.66 7.62
N SER A 205 17.77 -14.78 7.67
CA SER A 205 17.90 -15.79 8.73
C SER A 205 19.12 -16.72 8.58
N ARG A 206 20.02 -16.46 7.61
CA ARG A 206 21.26 -17.21 7.37
C ARG A 206 22.47 -16.39 7.76
#